data_AF-A0A9W4U1N2-F1
#
_entry.id   AF-A0A9W4U1N2-F1
#
_cell.length_a   1.000
_cell.length_b   1.000
_cell.length_c   1.000
_cell.angle_alpha   90.00
_cell.angle_beta   90.00
_cell.angle_gamma   90.00
#
_symmetry.space_group_name_H-M   'P 1'
#
loop_
_entity.id
_entity.type
_entity.pdbx_description
1 polymer ?
#
loop_
_entity_poly.entity_id
_entity_poly.type
_entity_poly.pdbx_seq_one_letter_code
_entity_poly.pdbx_strand_id
1 'polypeptide(L)'
;MKILSERDSFLSNYEVSQHLKELKQKYHWDFNGEENNNNHKKKHKHFTSCGIDLEVITKDVLANLEVSECAQITNKDQFKQLMSFLNQFELMKVEKLQIINSLPRSMVVLFTLIEECEERLGIENCETILGKINEMFPIEQEEGEEEDQEMEA
;
A
#
# COMPACT_ATOMS: atom_id res chain seq x y z
N MET A 1 6.34 30.56 -4.65
CA MET A 1 5.60 29.64 -3.76
C MET A 1 6.04 29.90 -2.33
N LYS A 2 5.13 29.90 -1.36
CA LYS A 2 5.45 29.90 0.08
C LYS A 2 4.76 28.70 0.72
N ILE A 3 5.48 28.00 1.60
CA ILE A 3 4.93 26.86 2.34
C ILE A 3 4.18 27.43 3.54
N LEU A 4 2.89 27.08 3.68
CA LEU A 4 2.04 27.53 4.79
C LEU A 4 2.09 26.56 5.97
N SER A 5 2.05 25.26 5.68
CA SER A 5 2.13 24.18 6.64
C SER A 5 3.08 23.11 6.09
N GLU A 6 4.00 22.63 6.91
CA GLU A 6 4.99 21.62 6.50
C GLU A 6 4.39 20.21 6.46
N ARG A 7 3.46 19.89 7.36
CA ARG A 7 2.82 18.57 7.47
C ARG A 7 1.34 18.74 7.71
N ASP A 8 0.60 18.87 6.61
CA ASP A 8 -0.85 19.05 6.66
C ASP A 8 -1.59 17.74 6.94
N SER A 9 -1.15 16.64 6.31
CA SER A 9 -1.75 15.32 6.48
C SER A 9 -0.78 14.19 6.13
N PHE A 10 -1.02 13.03 6.73
CA PHE A 10 -0.38 11.78 6.34
C PHE A 10 -1.37 10.96 5.53
N LEU A 11 -0.92 10.44 4.39
CA LEU A 11 -1.72 9.67 3.46
C LEU A 11 -1.20 8.24 3.41
N SER A 12 -2.11 7.28 3.35
CA SER A 12 -1.79 5.87 3.17
C SER A 12 -1.41 5.57 1.71
N ASN A 13 -0.62 4.52 1.51
CA ASN A 13 -0.27 4.02 0.18
C ASN A 13 -1.52 3.69 -0.64
N TYR A 14 -2.58 3.20 0.01
CA TYR A 14 -3.88 2.94 -0.61
C TYR A 14 -4.53 4.22 -1.14
N GLU A 15 -4.65 5.27 -0.32
CA GLU A 15 -5.24 6.55 -0.71
C GLU A 15 -4.48 7.20 -1.86
N VAL A 16 -3.15 7.16 -1.80
CA VAL A 16 -2.26 7.67 -2.86
C VAL A 16 -2.47 6.86 -4.14
N SER A 17 -2.50 5.53 -4.07
CA SER A 17 -2.73 4.65 -5.23
C SER A 17 -4.08 4.93 -5.89
N GLN A 18 -5.15 5.07 -5.11
CA GLN A 18 -6.48 5.42 -5.62
C GLN A 18 -6.47 6.79 -6.31
N HIS A 19 -5.85 7.79 -5.69
CA HIS A 19 -5.76 9.13 -6.27
C HIS A 19 -4.97 9.15 -7.59
N LEU A 20 -3.86 8.41 -7.67
CA LEU A 20 -3.07 8.30 -8.89
C LEU A 20 -3.82 7.54 -9.99
N LYS A 21 -4.62 6.52 -9.65
CA LYS A 21 -5.52 5.84 -10.60
C LYS A 21 -6.61 6.77 -11.13
N GLU A 22 -7.20 7.60 -10.28
CA GLU A 22 -8.15 8.65 -10.70
C GLU A 22 -7.48 9.68 -11.62
N LEU A 23 -6.23 10.05 -11.34
CA LEU A 23 -5.43 10.97 -12.16
C LEU A 23 -5.15 10.38 -13.55
N LYS A 24 -4.76 9.10 -13.61
CA LYS A 24 -4.57 8.34 -14.86
C LYS A 24 -5.84 8.35 -15.70
N GLN A 25 -7.00 8.10 -15.08
CA GLN A 25 -8.30 8.11 -15.78
C GLN A 25 -8.66 9.51 -16.29
N LYS A 26 -8.44 10.55 -15.48
CA LYS A 26 -8.73 11.95 -15.82
C LYS A 26 -7.94 12.44 -17.03
N TYR A 27 -6.68 12.03 -17.16
CA TYR A 27 -5.82 12.44 -18.27
C TYR A 27 -5.75 11.42 -19.43
N HIS A 28 -6.45 10.29 -19.30
CA HIS A 28 -6.43 9.19 -20.25
C HIS A 28 -5.01 8.70 -20.57
N TRP A 29 -4.15 8.59 -19.53
CA TRP A 29 -2.80 8.04 -19.69
C TRP A 29 -2.85 6.53 -19.89
N ASP A 30 -2.21 6.06 -20.96
CA ASP A 30 -2.05 4.65 -21.25
C ASP A 30 -0.59 4.24 -21.06
N PHE A 31 -0.34 3.43 -20.04
CA PHE A 31 1.01 2.98 -19.69
C PHE A 31 1.38 1.65 -20.36
N ASN A 32 0.42 0.99 -21.03
CA ASN A 32 0.60 -0.38 -21.54
C ASN A 32 1.32 -0.45 -22.89
N GLY A 33 1.81 0.67 -23.43
CA GLY A 33 2.64 0.66 -24.64
C GLY A 33 1.94 0.17 -25.92
N GLU A 34 0.65 -0.18 -25.85
CA GLU A 34 -0.17 -0.42 -27.02
C GLU A 34 -0.58 0.93 -27.62
N GLU A 35 0.37 1.60 -28.26
CA GLU A 35 0.04 2.45 -29.40
C GLU A 35 -0.57 1.54 -30.47
N ASN A 36 -1.86 1.26 -30.30
CA ASN A 36 -2.63 0.38 -31.14
C ASN A 36 -2.67 1.02 -32.52
N ASN A 37 -1.80 0.54 -33.41
CA ASN A 37 -1.57 1.03 -34.77
C ASN A 37 -2.82 0.92 -35.69
N ASN A 38 -4.00 0.55 -35.18
CA ASN A 38 -5.08 0.05 -36.02
C ASN A 38 -6.49 0.61 -35.79
N ASN A 39 -6.73 1.69 -35.04
CA ASN A 39 -8.09 2.26 -35.03
C ASN A 39 -8.17 3.79 -34.95
N HIS A 40 -8.34 4.41 -36.12
CA HIS A 40 -8.60 5.83 -36.37
C HIS A 40 -9.95 6.37 -35.85
N LYS A 41 -10.63 5.72 -34.90
CA LYS A 41 -11.96 6.16 -34.46
C LYS A 41 -12.00 6.31 -32.94
N LYS A 42 -11.95 7.58 -32.52
CA LYS A 42 -12.09 8.12 -31.15
C LYS A 42 -10.81 8.12 -30.30
N LYS A 43 -9.76 8.79 -30.80
CA LYS A 43 -8.67 9.26 -29.94
C LYS A 43 -9.23 10.31 -28.98
N HIS A 44 -9.56 9.92 -27.74
CA HIS A 44 -9.53 10.88 -26.64
C HIS A 44 -8.15 11.54 -26.72
N LYS A 45 -8.11 12.84 -26.95
CA LYS A 45 -6.82 13.56 -27.11
C LYS A 45 -6.04 13.32 -25.83
N HIS A 46 -4.89 12.65 -25.92
CA HIS A 46 -3.95 12.52 -24.82
C HIS A 46 -3.74 13.92 -24.25
N PHE A 47 -4.17 14.15 -23.02
CA PHE A 47 -4.29 15.51 -22.51
C PHE A 47 -2.91 15.94 -21.99
N THR A 48 -2.05 16.36 -22.92
CA THR A 48 -0.65 16.75 -22.67
C THR A 48 -0.49 18.05 -21.87
N SER A 49 -1.60 18.66 -21.43
CA SER A 49 -1.58 19.91 -20.66
C SER A 49 -0.88 19.78 -19.31
N CYS A 50 -0.69 18.56 -18.78
CA CYS A 50 -0.12 18.33 -17.46
C CYS A 50 1.40 18.09 -17.43
N GLY A 51 2.07 18.16 -18.59
CA GLY A 51 3.52 17.93 -18.70
C GLY A 51 3.89 16.44 -18.64
N ILE A 52 4.96 16.07 -19.33
CA ILE A 52 5.44 14.67 -19.42
C ILE A 52 5.96 14.17 -18.06
N ASP A 53 6.50 15.07 -17.25
CA ASP A 53 7.10 14.74 -15.95
C ASP A 53 6.05 14.20 -14.96
N LEU A 54 4.81 14.73 -15.01
CA LEU A 54 3.75 14.24 -14.13
C LEU A 54 3.27 12.84 -14.55
N GLU A 55 3.31 12.54 -15.84
CA GLU A 55 2.97 11.22 -16.36
C GLU A 55 4.01 10.18 -15.93
N VAL A 56 5.30 10.50 -16.10
CA VAL A 56 6.42 9.63 -15.69
C VAL A 56 6.38 9.35 -14.20
N ILE A 57 6.26 10.39 -13.35
CA ILE A 57 6.23 10.17 -11.90
C ILE A 57 4.99 9.39 -11.46
N THR A 58 3.84 9.60 -12.11
CA THR A 58 2.63 8.83 -11.80
C THR A 58 2.79 7.36 -12.16
N LYS A 59 3.43 7.06 -13.31
CA LYS A 59 3.72 5.70 -13.74
C LYS A 59 4.68 5.01 -12.76
N ASP A 60 5.79 5.66 -12.42
CA ASP A 60 6.82 5.08 -11.56
C ASP A 60 6.30 4.83 -10.14
N VAL A 61 5.55 5.78 -9.57
CA VAL A 61 4.96 5.63 -8.24
C VAL A 61 3.88 4.55 -8.23
N LEU A 62 3.03 4.48 -9.25
CA LEU A 62 2.04 3.40 -9.35
C LEU A 62 2.71 2.03 -9.45
N ALA A 63 3.75 1.89 -10.27
CA ALA A 63 4.51 0.63 -10.37
C ALA A 63 5.13 0.23 -9.02
N ASN A 64 5.68 1.18 -8.27
CA ASN A 64 6.22 0.91 -6.94
C ASN A 64 5.12 0.52 -5.92
N LEU A 65 3.96 1.17 -5.98
CA LEU A 65 2.82 0.87 -5.10
C LEU A 65 2.14 -0.46 -5.43
N GLU A 66 2.24 -0.94 -6.67
CA GLU A 66 1.75 -2.26 -7.09
C GLU A 66 2.61 -3.41 -6.55
N VAL A 67 3.91 -3.18 -6.33
CA VAL A 67 4.81 -4.16 -5.70
C VAL A 67 4.63 -4.23 -4.18
N SER A 68 4.17 -3.14 -3.56
CA SER A 68 3.96 -3.08 -2.12
C SER A 68 2.78 -3.95 -1.67
N GLU A 69 2.88 -4.54 -0.48
CA GLU A 69 1.82 -5.36 0.14
C GLU A 69 0.50 -4.59 0.30
N CYS A 70 0.55 -3.26 0.34
CA CYS A 70 -0.64 -2.41 0.32
C CYS A 70 -1.51 -2.58 -0.94
N ALA A 71 -0.97 -3.09 -2.05
CA ALA A 71 -1.72 -3.38 -3.27
C ALA A 71 -2.87 -4.38 -3.05
N GLN A 72 -2.78 -5.21 -2.00
CA GLN A 72 -3.83 -6.16 -1.64
C GLN A 72 -5.11 -5.48 -1.15
N ILE A 73 -5.00 -4.27 -0.61
CA ILE A 73 -6.15 -3.48 -0.18
C ILE A 73 -6.86 -2.97 -1.43
N THR A 74 -7.85 -3.72 -1.89
CA THR A 74 -8.60 -3.39 -3.11
C THR A 74 -9.83 -2.55 -2.78
N ASN A 75 -10.48 -2.81 -1.64
CA ASN A 75 -11.74 -2.18 -1.27
C ASN A 75 -11.60 -1.14 -0.13
N LYS A 76 -12.30 0.00 -0.28
CA LYS A 76 -12.47 1.03 0.77
C LYS A 76 -13.10 0.47 2.03
N ASP A 77 -13.96 -0.55 1.91
CA ASP A 77 -14.62 -1.16 3.06
C ASP A 77 -13.64 -2.00 3.89
N GLN A 78 -12.72 -2.74 3.24
CA GLN A 78 -11.66 -3.48 3.92
C GLN A 78 -10.72 -2.53 4.68
N PHE A 79 -10.36 -1.41 4.04
CA PHE A 79 -9.57 -0.36 4.69
C PHE A 79 -10.26 0.20 5.94
N LYS A 80 -11.56 0.51 5.86
CA LYS A 80 -12.33 1.00 7.01
C LYS A 80 -12.45 -0.02 8.13
N GLN A 81 -12.63 -1.30 7.79
CA GLN A 81 -12.70 -2.38 8.77
C GLN A 81 -11.38 -2.54 9.51
N LEU A 82 -10.25 -2.57 8.78
CA LEU A 82 -8.91 -2.62 9.37
C LEU A 82 -8.65 -1.40 10.26
N MET A 83 -8.96 -0.19 9.78
CA MET A 83 -8.77 1.03 10.58
C MET A 83 -9.63 1.05 11.84
N SER A 84 -10.88 0.57 11.76
CA SER A 84 -11.78 0.49 12.91
C SER A 84 -11.28 -0.51 13.95
N PHE A 85 -10.69 -1.61 13.50
CA PHE A 85 -10.06 -2.61 14.36
C PHE A 85 -8.78 -2.06 15.01
N LEU A 86 -7.88 -1.42 14.25
CA LEU A 86 -6.67 -0.80 14.79
C LEU A 86 -6.96 0.36 15.77
N ASN A 87 -8.16 0.95 15.70
CA ASN A 87 -8.58 1.98 16.66
C ASN A 87 -8.91 1.45 18.05
N GLN A 88 -9.08 0.14 18.21
CA GLN A 88 -9.32 -0.48 19.52
C GLN A 88 -8.04 -0.55 20.37
N PHE A 89 -6.88 -0.46 19.72
CA PHE A 89 -5.58 -0.52 20.34
C PHE A 89 -4.98 0.87 20.55
N GLU A 90 -4.12 1.00 21.57
CA GLU A 90 -3.37 2.23 21.86
C GLU A 90 -2.17 2.40 20.90
N LEU A 91 -2.49 2.52 19.61
CA LEU A 91 -1.51 2.74 18.54
C LEU A 91 -1.45 4.22 18.16
N MET A 92 -0.24 4.71 17.95
CA MET A 92 0.03 6.04 17.41
C MET A 92 -0.43 6.11 15.94
N LYS A 93 -0.71 7.33 15.47
CA LYS A 93 -1.16 7.54 14.08
C LYS A 93 -0.16 7.03 13.04
N VAL A 94 1.14 7.17 13.33
CA VAL A 94 2.22 6.72 12.45
C VAL A 94 2.37 5.20 12.44
N GLU A 95 2.18 4.54 13.59
CA GLU A 95 2.18 3.07 13.72
C GLU A 95 1.02 2.47 12.93
N LYS A 96 -0.19 3.05 13.08
CA LYS A 96 -1.37 2.65 12.29
C LYS A 96 -1.12 2.78 10.79
N LEU A 97 -0.50 3.89 10.37
CA LEU A 97 -0.18 4.13 8.97
C LEU A 97 0.85 3.11 8.44
N GLN A 98 1.86 2.80 9.24
CA GLN A 98 2.87 1.80 8.91
C GLN A 98 2.27 0.38 8.80
N ILE A 99 1.43 -0.03 9.75
CA ILE A 99 0.73 -1.32 9.71
C ILE A 99 -0.14 -1.43 8.45
N ILE A 100 -0.83 -0.36 8.08
CA ILE A 100 -1.67 -0.33 6.86
C ILE A 100 -0.82 -0.44 5.59
N ASN A 101 0.33 0.24 5.55
CA ASN A 101 1.19 0.27 4.37
C ASN A 101 2.00 -1.02 4.17
N SER A 102 2.39 -1.67 5.27
CA SER A 102 3.27 -2.84 5.27
C SER A 102 2.57 -4.15 5.61
N LEU A 103 1.29 -4.15 5.99
CA LEU A 103 0.48 -5.33 6.31
C LEU A 103 1.29 -6.47 6.98
N PRO A 104 1.82 -6.25 8.20
CA PRO A 104 2.73 -7.20 8.84
C PRO A 104 2.08 -8.58 9.01
N ARG A 105 2.80 -9.62 8.59
CA ARG A 105 2.37 -11.04 8.66
C ARG A 105 3.10 -11.84 9.74
N SER A 106 4.26 -11.34 10.15
CA SER A 106 5.11 -11.95 11.17
C SER A 106 5.26 -11.02 12.36
N MET A 107 5.39 -11.61 13.54
CA MET A 107 5.66 -10.89 14.78
C MET A 107 6.94 -10.05 14.69
N VAL A 108 7.96 -10.57 13.99
CA VAL A 108 9.23 -9.86 13.78
C VAL A 108 9.00 -8.54 13.06
N VAL A 109 8.19 -8.54 12.00
CA VAL A 109 7.86 -7.31 11.25
C VAL A 109 7.02 -6.38 12.11
N LEU A 110 6.08 -6.90 12.90
CA LEU A 110 5.30 -6.05 13.79
C LEU A 110 6.17 -5.35 14.86
N PHE A 111 7.16 -6.05 15.41
CA PHE A 111 8.10 -5.51 16.38
C PHE A 111 9.08 -4.48 15.80
N THR A 112 9.33 -4.50 14.48
CA THR A 112 10.12 -3.44 13.84
C THR A 112 9.30 -2.18 13.56
N LEU A 113 7.97 -2.29 13.48
CA LEU A 113 7.08 -1.16 13.22
C LEU A 113 6.61 -0.45 14.49
N ILE A 114 6.46 -1.17 15.60
CA ILE A 114 5.98 -0.63 16.88
C ILE A 114 7.09 -0.70 17.92
N GLU A 115 7.46 0.44 18.47
CA GLU A 115 8.40 0.52 19.58
C GLU A 115 7.78 -0.02 20.88
N GLU A 116 8.54 -0.84 21.61
CA GLU A 116 8.15 -1.42 22.91
C GLU A 116 6.79 -2.14 22.85
N CYS A 117 6.52 -2.81 21.72
CA CYS A 117 5.24 -3.43 21.41
C CYS A 117 4.77 -4.44 22.48
N GLU A 118 5.68 -5.24 23.01
CA GLU A 118 5.38 -6.25 24.05
C GLU A 118 4.90 -5.60 25.36
N GLU A 119 5.52 -4.50 25.79
CA GLU A 119 5.15 -3.82 27.04
C GLU A 119 3.85 -3.01 26.90
N ARG A 120 3.59 -2.44 25.73
CA ARG A 120 2.42 -1.57 25.49
C ARG A 120 1.14 -2.33 25.18
N LEU A 121 1.21 -3.35 24.33
CA LEU A 121 0.04 -4.06 23.81
C LEU A 121 -0.10 -5.46 24.40
N GLY A 122 0.99 -6.08 24.82
CA GLY A 122 1.02 -7.49 25.19
C GLY A 122 0.96 -8.42 23.96
N ILE A 123 1.54 -9.61 24.12
CA ILE A 123 1.73 -10.58 23.02
C ILE A 123 0.39 -11.03 22.41
N GLU A 124 -0.65 -11.22 23.23
CA GLU A 124 -1.98 -11.68 22.78
C GLU A 124 -2.65 -10.70 21.80
N ASN A 125 -2.51 -9.39 22.05
CA ASN A 125 -3.06 -8.36 21.16
C ASN A 125 -2.32 -8.31 19.83
N CYS A 126 -0.99 -8.49 19.85
CA CYS A 126 -0.17 -8.58 18.66
C CYS A 126 -0.56 -9.78 17.79
N GLU A 127 -0.75 -10.95 18.40
CA GLU A 127 -1.24 -12.15 17.70
C GLU A 127 -2.64 -11.92 17.12
N THR A 128 -3.52 -11.25 17.86
CA THR A 128 -4.87 -10.90 17.38
C THR A 128 -4.80 -9.98 16.16
N ILE A 129 -3.88 -9.01 16.15
CA ILE A 129 -3.68 -8.11 15.00
C ILE A 129 -3.19 -8.89 13.79
N LEU A 130 -2.17 -9.73 13.94
CA LEU A 130 -1.63 -10.55 12.86
C LEU A 130 -2.69 -11.53 12.32
N GLY A 131 -3.44 -12.18 13.21
CA GLY A 131 -4.54 -13.07 12.85
C GLY A 131 -5.60 -12.35 12.03
N LYS A 132 -5.98 -11.13 12.43
CA LYS A 132 -6.99 -10.35 11.71
C LYS A 132 -6.50 -9.87 10.34
N ILE A 133 -5.22 -9.51 10.22
CA ILE A 133 -4.60 -9.14 8.94
C ILE A 133 -4.57 -10.35 8.00
N ASN A 134 -4.14 -11.52 8.47
CA ASN A 134 -4.10 -12.75 7.67
C ASN A 134 -5.50 -13.23 7.23
N GLU A 135 -6.52 -13.08 8.09
CA GLU A 135 -7.91 -13.39 7.74
C GLU A 135 -8.46 -12.47 6.64
N MET A 136 -8.18 -11.16 6.72
CA MET A 136 -8.72 -10.18 5.77
C MET A 136 -7.95 -10.12 4.45
N PHE A 137 -6.65 -10.42 4.47
CA PHE A 137 -5.76 -10.35 3.31
C PHE A 137 -4.97 -11.67 3.14
N PRO A 138 -5.66 -12.76 2.77
CA PRO A 138 -4.98 -14.00 2.44
C PRO A 138 -4.07 -13.76 1.22
N ILE A 139 -2.79 -14.10 1.34
CA ILE A 139 -1.96 -14.40 0.17
C ILE A 139 -2.06 -15.91 0.00
N GLU A 140 -2.21 -16.36 -1.24
CA GLU A 140 -1.83 -17.73 -1.59
C GLU A 140 -0.34 -17.83 -1.25
N GLN A 141 -0.02 -18.29 -0.05
CA GLN A 141 1.34 -18.63 0.32
C GLN A 141 1.76 -19.72 -0.66
N GLU A 142 2.70 -19.41 -1.56
CA GLU A 142 3.60 -20.45 -2.05
C GLU A 142 4.32 -20.97 -0.79
N GLU A 143 3.84 -22.10 -0.27
CA GLU A 143 4.60 -22.94 0.64
C GLU A 143 5.88 -23.38 -0.09
N GLY A 144 7.01 -22.85 0.35
CA GLY A 144 8.37 -23.21 -0.06
C GLY A 144 9.30 -22.09 0.39
N GLU A 145 10.19 -22.25 1.36
CA GLU A 145 10.96 -23.41 1.79
C GLU A 145 11.18 -23.29 3.31
N GLU A 146 10.63 -24.22 4.10
CA GLU A 146 11.28 -24.63 5.34
C GLU A 146 12.28 -25.74 4.98
N GLU A 147 13.43 -25.75 5.66
CA GLU A 147 14.50 -26.78 5.64
C GLU A 147 15.61 -26.63 4.58
N ASP A 148 16.68 -25.90 4.92
CA ASP A 148 18.06 -26.43 4.91
C ASP A 148 19.11 -25.32 5.11
N GLN A 149 19.52 -25.07 6.37
CA GLN A 149 20.86 -24.57 6.70
C GLN A 149 21.20 -24.77 8.20
N GLU A 150 20.95 -25.98 8.71
CA GLU A 150 21.73 -26.55 9.82
C GLU A 150 22.43 -27.83 9.33
N MET A 151 23.43 -27.69 8.46
CA MET A 151 24.56 -28.61 8.36
C MET A 151 25.71 -27.95 7.59
N GLU A 152 26.93 -28.16 8.10
CA GLU A 152 28.24 -27.75 7.58
C GLU A 152 28.78 -26.34 7.96
N ALA A 153 29.42 -26.25 9.13
CA ALA A 153 30.89 -26.14 9.24
C ALA A 153 31.37 -26.22 10.69
#